data_AF-A0A7X0A4M5-F1
#
_entry.id   AF-A0A7X0A4M5-F1
#
_cell.length_a   1.000
_cell.length_b   1.000
_cell.length_c   1.000
_cell.angle_alpha   90.00
_cell.angle_beta   90.00
_cell.angle_gamma   90.00
#
_symmetry.space_group_name_H-M   'P 1'
#
loop_
_entity.id
_entity.type
_entity.pdbx_description
1 polymer ?
#
loop_
_entity_poly.entity_id
_entity_poly.type
_entity_poly.pdbx_seq_one_letter_code
_entity_poly.pdbx_strand_id
1 'polypeptide(L)'
;MTMLYNALRTEADPELTDQKNEAIRELAAQNHFFHNCMVTFHHPEEFNPIGMVEFIYKDHTALKAFYTVYIQDNLLRVSLVTLDMVRLIDANIQSFLQKLEAYSFIKDNTQALTT
;
A
#
# COMPACT_ATOMS: atom_id res chain seq x y z
N MET A 1 -20.38 1.00 -26.56
CA MET A 1 -19.23 0.30 -25.96
C MET A 1 -18.05 1.27 -25.77
N THR A 2 -18.31 2.52 -25.36
CA THR A 2 -17.38 3.65 -25.48
C THR A 2 -17.11 4.36 -24.15
N MET A 3 -18.01 4.26 -23.16
CA MET A 3 -17.81 4.90 -21.85
C MET A 3 -16.68 4.25 -21.05
N LEU A 4 -16.62 2.91 -21.00
CA LEU A 4 -15.56 2.19 -20.27
C LEU A 4 -14.18 2.45 -20.91
N TYR A 5 -14.07 2.35 -22.23
CA TYR A 5 -12.82 2.65 -22.93
C TYR A 5 -12.38 4.09 -22.67
N ASN A 6 -13.29 5.07 -22.77
CA ASN A 6 -12.95 6.47 -22.50
C ASN A 6 -12.61 6.72 -21.02
N ALA A 7 -13.25 6.03 -20.08
CA ALA A 7 -12.94 6.11 -18.65
C ALA A 7 -11.59 5.44 -18.29
N LEU A 8 -11.19 4.43 -19.05
CA LEU A 8 -9.87 3.79 -18.92
C LEU A 8 -8.77 4.57 -19.66
N ARG A 9 -9.14 5.42 -20.64
CA ARG A 9 -8.23 6.21 -21.50
C ARG A 9 -8.09 7.67 -21.06
N THR A 10 -8.81 8.12 -20.03
CA THR A 10 -8.49 9.39 -19.38
C THR A 10 -7.15 9.21 -18.67
N GLU A 11 -6.08 9.49 -19.42
CA GLU A 11 -4.74 9.66 -18.87
C GLU A 11 -4.87 10.65 -17.72
N ALA A 12 -4.45 10.20 -16.53
CA ALA A 12 -4.32 11.11 -15.41
C ALA A 12 -3.34 12.22 -15.80
N ASP A 13 -3.54 13.42 -15.27
CA ASP A 13 -2.62 14.54 -15.45
C ASP A 13 -1.15 14.05 -15.36
N PRO A 14 -0.29 14.37 -16.35
CA PRO A 14 1.11 13.96 -16.32
C PRO A 14 1.79 14.25 -14.98
N GLU A 15 1.48 15.39 -14.35
CA GLU A 15 2.03 15.73 -13.03
C GLU A 15 1.58 14.75 -11.95
N LEU A 16 0.30 14.34 -11.96
CA LEU A 16 -0.23 13.35 -11.01
C LEU A 16 0.37 11.97 -11.25
N THR A 17 0.64 11.63 -12.51
CA THR A 17 1.31 10.38 -12.88
C THR A 17 2.75 10.35 -12.36
N ASP A 18 3.48 11.46 -12.49
CA ASP A 18 4.83 11.60 -11.95
C ASP A 18 4.82 11.52 -10.42
N GLN A 19 3.89 12.20 -9.75
CA GLN A 19 3.76 12.11 -8.29
C GLN A 19 3.40 10.69 -7.83
N LYS A 20 2.56 9.96 -8.57
CA LYS A 20 2.24 8.54 -8.29
C LYS A 20 3.51 7.69 -8.36
N ASN A 21 4.32 7.87 -9.41
CA ASN A 21 5.56 7.12 -9.59
C ASN A 21 6.58 7.47 -8.50
N GLU A 22 6.67 8.74 -8.10
CA GLU A 22 7.52 9.16 -6.99
C GLU A 22 7.06 8.53 -5.67
N ALA A 23 5.75 8.55 -5.37
CA ALA A 23 5.22 7.92 -4.16
C ALA A 23 5.53 6.41 -4.10
N ILE A 24 5.50 5.71 -5.23
CA ILE A 24 5.93 4.30 -5.32
C ILE A 24 7.42 4.16 -4.99
N ARG A 25 8.27 5.02 -5.58
CA ARG A 25 9.71 5.03 -5.29
C ARG A 25 9.99 5.31 -3.82
N GLU A 26 9.36 6.31 -3.23
CA GLU A 26 9.52 6.67 -1.83
C GLU A 26 9.10 5.53 -0.89
N LEU A 27 7.96 4.87 -1.16
CA LEU A 27 7.52 3.72 -0.38
C LEU A 27 8.54 2.58 -0.43
N ALA A 28 9.08 2.29 -1.62
CA ALA A 28 10.03 1.20 -1.86
C ALA A 28 11.50 1.52 -1.53
N ALA A 29 11.85 2.80 -1.34
CA ALA A 29 13.23 3.24 -1.15
C ALA A 29 13.82 2.80 0.20
N GLN A 30 12.98 2.55 1.21
CA GLN A 30 13.42 2.24 2.56
C GLN A 30 12.54 1.21 3.25
N ASN A 31 13.12 0.56 4.25
CA ASN A 31 12.37 -0.24 5.20
C ASN A 31 11.69 0.69 6.22
N HIS A 32 10.42 0.44 6.49
CA HIS A 32 9.64 1.19 7.49
C HIS A 32 9.53 0.34 8.75
N PHE A 33 9.95 0.89 9.89
CA PHE A 33 9.96 0.15 11.16
C PHE A 33 8.81 0.62 12.04
N PHE A 34 7.90 -0.31 12.36
CA PHE A 34 6.78 -0.08 13.27
C PHE A 34 6.87 -1.07 14.43
N HIS A 35 7.22 -0.59 15.63
CA HIS A 35 7.28 -1.39 16.86
C HIS A 35 8.05 -2.73 16.71
N ASN A 36 7.32 -3.82 16.47
CA ASN A 36 7.85 -5.19 16.37
C ASN A 36 7.89 -5.71 14.93
N CYS A 37 7.65 -4.85 13.94
CA CYS A 37 7.53 -5.20 12.53
C CYS A 37 8.40 -4.29 11.66
N MET A 38 9.17 -4.90 10.76
CA MET A 38 9.78 -4.22 9.62
C MET A 38 8.88 -4.40 8.40
N VAL A 39 8.61 -3.32 7.68
CA VAL A 39 7.78 -3.32 6.49
C VAL A 39 8.62 -2.91 5.29
N THR A 40 8.63 -3.75 4.27
CA THR A 40 9.38 -3.54 3.03
C THR A 40 8.41 -3.52 1.86
N PHE A 41 8.34 -2.39 1.17
CA PHE A 41 7.59 -2.28 -0.08
C PHE A 41 8.51 -2.65 -1.24
N HIS A 42 8.05 -3.59 -2.06
CA HIS A 42 8.73 -3.96 -3.28
C HIS A 42 8.19 -3.12 -4.42
N HIS A 43 9.09 -2.61 -5.27
CA HIS A 43 8.68 -1.83 -6.43
C HIS A 43 7.84 -2.73 -7.37
N PRO A 44 6.67 -2.28 -7.84
CA PRO A 44 5.91 -2.98 -8.86
C PRO A 44 6.71 -3.16 -10.15
N GLU A 45 6.49 -4.25 -10.87
CA GLU A 45 7.05 -4.43 -12.22
C GLU A 45 6.45 -3.42 -13.20
N GLU A 46 7.19 -3.03 -14.24
CA GLU A 46 6.85 -1.91 -15.16
C GLU A 46 5.44 -1.95 -15.76
N PHE A 47 4.83 -3.13 -15.87
CA PHE A 47 3.51 -3.33 -16.47
C PHE A 47 2.42 -3.73 -15.48
N ASN A 48 2.73 -3.87 -14.19
CA ASN A 48 1.78 -4.25 -13.16
C ASN A 48 1.72 -3.17 -12.07
N PRO A 49 0.61 -2.42 -11.94
CA PRO A 49 0.51 -1.36 -10.94
C PRO A 49 0.43 -1.87 -9.49
N ILE A 50 0.42 -3.20 -9.30
CA ILE A 50 0.33 -3.85 -7.99
C ILE A 50 1.74 -4.20 -7.52
N GLY A 51 2.16 -3.58 -6.42
CA GLY A 51 3.39 -3.93 -5.72
C GLY A 51 3.12 -4.94 -4.60
N MET A 52 4.17 -5.63 -4.16
CA MET A 52 4.13 -6.52 -3.00
C MET A 52 4.70 -5.77 -1.78
N VAL A 53 4.13 -6.01 -0.61
CA VAL A 53 4.69 -5.54 0.66
C VAL A 53 4.87 -6.71 1.60
N GLU A 54 6.02 -6.74 2.27
CA GLU A 54 6.40 -7.77 3.23
C GLU A 54 6.48 -7.17 4.63
N PHE A 55 5.94 -7.90 5.60
CA PHE A 55 5.95 -7.58 7.02
C PHE A 55 6.77 -8.65 7.73
N ILE A 56 7.91 -8.27 8.30
CA ILE A 56 8.81 -9.17 9.01
C ILE A 56 8.77 -8.80 10.49
N TYR A 57 8.21 -9.68 11.30
CA TYR A 57 8.09 -9.49 12.75
C TYR A 57 9.36 -9.96 13.48
N LYS A 58 9.56 -9.49 14.71
CA LYS A 58 10.73 -9.84 15.55
C LYS A 58 10.86 -11.34 15.84
N ASP A 59 9.75 -12.07 15.82
CA ASP A 59 9.70 -13.53 15.96
C ASP A 59 10.06 -14.28 14.66
N HIS A 60 10.51 -13.55 13.63
CA HIS A 60 10.77 -14.04 12.28
C HIS A 60 9.54 -14.52 11.51
N THR A 61 8.32 -14.25 12.01
CA THR A 61 7.11 -14.43 11.22
C THR A 61 7.10 -13.42 10.06
N ALA A 62 6.84 -13.91 8.85
CA ALA A 62 6.71 -13.08 7.66
C ALA A 62 5.28 -13.14 7.12
N LEU A 63 4.67 -11.97 6.90
CA LEU A 63 3.39 -11.83 6.20
C LEU A 63 3.59 -11.05 4.91
N LYS A 64 2.78 -11.35 3.90
CA LYS A 64 2.79 -10.64 2.61
C LYS A 64 1.41 -10.10 2.31
N ALA A 65 1.38 -8.96 1.63
CA ALA A 65 0.19 -8.32 1.13
C ALA A 65 0.50 -7.61 -0.19
N PHE A 66 -0.53 -7.14 -0.88
CA PHE A 66 -0.39 -6.31 -2.07
C PHE A 66 -0.71 -4.87 -1.75
N TYR A 67 -0.01 -3.95 -2.42
CA TYR A 67 -0.33 -2.53 -2.38
C TYR A 67 -0.48 -1.96 -3.79
N THR A 68 -1.22 -0.87 -3.91
CA THR A 68 -1.37 -0.14 -5.16
C THR A 68 -1.44 1.34 -4.86
N VAL A 69 -0.64 2.14 -5.57
CA VAL A 69 -0.74 3.60 -5.57
C VAL A 69 -1.55 4.00 -6.78
N TYR A 70 -2.63 4.74 -6.58
CA TYR A 70 -3.55 5.13 -7.64
C TYR A 70 -4.07 6.55 -7.44
N ILE A 71 -4.59 7.13 -8.51
CA ILE A 71 -5.15 8.49 -8.52
C ILE A 71 -6.67 8.35 -8.50
N GLN A 72 -7.31 9.03 -7.56
CA GLN A 72 -8.75 9.12 -7.47
C GLN A 72 -9.13 10.56 -7.08
N ASP A 73 -10.03 11.17 -7.84
CA ASP A 73 -10.51 12.54 -7.61
C ASP A 73 -9.36 13.56 -7.46
N ASN A 74 -8.34 13.45 -8.33
CA ASN A 74 -7.08 14.23 -8.30
C ASN A 74 -6.25 14.10 -7.02
N LEU A 75 -6.44 13.03 -6.26
CA LEU A 75 -5.66 12.72 -5.06
C LEU A 75 -4.92 11.39 -5.21
N LEU A 76 -3.69 11.35 -4.70
CA LEU A 76 -2.93 10.12 -4.58
C LEU A 76 -3.41 9.30 -3.39
N ARG A 77 -3.77 8.06 -3.68
CA ARG A 77 -4.24 7.09 -2.70
C ARG A 77 -3.37 5.85 -2.74
N VAL A 78 -3.29 5.20 -1.60
CA VAL A 78 -2.64 3.89 -1.45
C VAL A 78 -3.66 2.93 -0.87
N SER A 79 -3.83 1.81 -1.56
CA SER A 79 -4.59 0.67 -1.07
C SER A 79 -3.62 -0.42 -0.62
N LEU A 80 -3.92 -1.05 0.51
CA LEU A 80 -3.31 -2.28 1.00
C LEU A 80 -4.37 -3.37 1.04
N VAL A 81 -4.11 -4.51 0.40
CA VAL A 81 -5.02 -5.66 0.33
C VAL A 81 -4.29 -6.94 0.71
N THR A 82 -4.98 -7.89 1.34
CA THR A 82 -4.44 -9.23 1.60
C THR A 82 -4.15 -9.98 0.29
N LEU A 83 -3.49 -11.14 0.38
CA LEU A 83 -3.30 -12.02 -0.78
C LEU A 83 -4.63 -12.53 -1.36
N ASP A 84 -5.68 -12.61 -0.53
CA ASP A 84 -7.06 -12.93 -0.93
C ASP A 84 -7.85 -11.69 -1.40
N MET A 85 -7.17 -10.58 -1.68
CA MET A 85 -7.74 -9.31 -2.18
C MET A 85 -8.73 -8.62 -1.22
N VAL A 86 -8.66 -8.94 0.08
CA VAL A 86 -9.43 -8.23 1.10
C VAL A 86 -8.75 -6.91 1.41
N ARG A 87 -9.46 -5.79 1.21
CA ARG A 87 -8.93 -4.45 1.46
C ARG A 87 -8.79 -4.17 2.96
N LEU A 88 -7.57 -3.86 3.38
CA LEU A 88 -7.22 -3.54 4.77
C LEU A 88 -7.16 -2.03 5.01
N ILE A 89 -6.49 -1.32 4.10
CA ILE A 89 -6.30 0.13 4.19
C ILE A 89 -6.56 0.72 2.82
N ASP A 90 -7.24 1.85 2.78
CA ASP A 90 -7.40 2.67 1.59
C ASP A 90 -7.44 4.14 2.01
N ALA A 91 -6.36 4.84 1.73
CA ALA A 91 -6.11 6.17 2.30
C ALA A 91 -5.30 7.05 1.37
N ASN A 92 -5.32 8.36 1.63
CA ASN A 92 -4.40 9.28 1.00
C ASN A 92 -2.95 8.92 1.39
N ILE A 93 -2.03 9.02 0.43
CA ILE A 93 -0.59 8.73 0.61
C ILE A 93 0.00 9.40 1.87
N GLN A 94 -0.36 10.64 2.16
CA GLN A 94 0.14 11.41 3.31
C GLN A 94 -0.24 10.78 4.66
N SER A 95 -1.36 10.05 4.71
CA SER A 95 -1.88 9.41 5.92
C SER A 95 -1.67 7.89 5.95
N PHE A 96 -1.16 7.32 4.86
CA PHE A 96 -1.12 5.88 4.67
C PHE A 96 -0.21 5.18 5.68
N LEU A 97 1.03 5.67 5.86
CA LEU A 97 1.97 5.07 6.81
C LEU A 97 1.48 5.16 8.26
N GLN A 98 0.83 6.26 8.65
CA GLN A 98 0.22 6.40 9.97
C GLN A 98 -0.91 5.38 10.20
N LYS A 99 -1.77 5.17 9.18
CA LYS A 99 -2.82 4.15 9.24
C LYS A 99 -2.23 2.74 9.28
N LEU A 100 -1.14 2.49 8.56
CA LEU A 100 -0.43 1.22 8.56
C LEU A 100 0.18 0.91 9.93
N GLU A 101 0.80 1.90 10.56
CA GLU A 101 1.33 1.79 11.91
C GLU A 101 0.22 1.45 12.92
N ALA A 102 -0.89 2.19 12.88
CA ALA A 102 -2.03 1.94 13.75
C ALA A 102 -2.64 0.54 13.56
N TYR A 103 -2.71 0.06 12.31
CA TYR A 103 -3.22 -1.28 12.00
C TYR A 103 -2.30 -2.38 12.53
N SER A 104 -0.99 -2.15 12.46
CA SER A 104 0.04 -3.07 13.00
C SER A 104 -0.05 -3.16 14.53
N PHE A 105 -0.42 -2.06 15.21
CA PHE A 105 -0.57 -2.01 16.68
C PHE A 105 -1.79 -2.79 17.21
N ILE A 106 -2.90 -2.82 16.47
CA ILE A 106 -4.13 -3.49 16.92
C ILE A 106 -3.92 -5.01 17.03
N LYS A 107 -3.08 -5.60 16.17
CA LYS A 107 -2.84 -7.04 16.14
C LYS A 107 -1.99 -7.54 17.31
N ASP A 108 -1.05 -6.73 17.80
CA ASP A 108 -0.24 -7.04 18.99
C ASP A 108 -1.12 -7.13 20.26
N ASN A 109 -2.18 -6.32 20.36
CA ASN A 109 -3.08 -6.33 21.52
C ASN A 109 -4.17 -7.41 21.47
N THR A 110 -4.49 -7.97 20.29
CA THR A 110 -5.52 -9.01 20.18
C THR A 110 -5.00 -10.40 20.51
N GLN A 111 -3.68 -10.65 20.44
CA GLN A 111 -3.08 -11.90 20.91
C GLN A 111 -2.92 -11.95 22.44
N ALA A 112 -2.94 -10.81 23.13
CA ALA A 112 -2.82 -10.74 24.59
C ALA A 112 -4.15 -10.99 25.35
N LEU A 113 -5.28 -11.13 24.65
CA LEU A 113 -6.62 -11.23 25.25
C LEU A 113 -7.26 -12.63 25.15
N THR A 114 -6.51 -13.65 24.74
CA THR A 114 -7.00 -15.04 24.62
C THR A 114 -6.22 -16.07 25.46
N THR A 115 -5.59 -15.65 26.55
CA THR A 115 -5.01 -16.56 27.56
C THR A 115 -5.44 -16.18 28.96
#